data_AF-A0A2D6E286-F1
#
_entry.id   AF-A0A2D6E286-F1
#
_cell.length_a   1.000
_cell.length_b   1.000
_cell.length_c   1.000
_cell.angle_alpha   90.00
_cell.angle_beta   90.00
_cell.angle_gamma   90.00
#
_symmetry.space_group_name_H-M   'P 1'
#
loop_
_entity.id
_entity.type
_entity.pdbx_description
1 polymer ?
#
loop_
_entity_poly.entity_id
_entity_poly.type
_entity_poly.pdbx_seq_one_letter_code
_entity_poly.pdbx_strand_id
1 'polypeptide(L)'
;MSDSLTQVLTSAVSGNSTAVQWVGGIGQMVVTGTFDSATVSLQMSPDDGSTWITVSGSSLTSADCKNFDLNSCDLRLAITSAGASTSINAWTTNTTGQWT
;
A
#
# COMPACT_ATOMS: atom_id res chain seq x y z
N MET A 1 -16.95 13.18 -7.24
CA MET A 1 -16.43 11.87 -7.66
C MET A 1 -16.01 11.16 -6.38
N SER A 2 -16.41 9.91 -6.17
CA SER A 2 -16.21 9.23 -4.89
C SER A 2 -14.73 8.87 -4.73
N ASP A 3 -14.03 9.52 -3.80
CA ASP A 3 -12.73 9.04 -3.31
C ASP A 3 -12.96 7.64 -2.72
N SER A 4 -12.76 6.60 -3.53
CA SER A 4 -13.03 5.22 -3.11
C SER A 4 -11.78 4.64 -2.47
N LEU A 5 -11.87 4.38 -1.17
CA LEU A 5 -10.90 3.53 -0.44
C LEU A 5 -10.97 2.13 -1.04
N THR A 6 -9.95 1.75 -1.81
CA THR A 6 -9.81 0.39 -2.29
C THR A 6 -9.06 -0.39 -1.23
N GLN A 7 -9.71 -1.35 -0.58
CA GLN A 7 -9.01 -2.24 0.33
C GLN A 7 -8.13 -3.17 -0.49
N VAL A 8 -6.82 -2.99 -0.35
CA VAL A 8 -5.85 -3.74 -1.15
C VAL A 8 -5.31 -4.93 -0.35
N LEU A 9 -5.33 -4.87 0.98
CA LEU A 9 -4.77 -5.92 1.81
C LEU A 9 -5.52 -6.10 3.13
N THR A 10 -5.74 -7.37 3.47
CA THR A 10 -6.07 -7.83 4.83
C THR A 10 -5.23 -9.06 5.09
N SER A 11 -4.19 -8.96 5.92
CA SER A 11 -3.29 -10.09 6.16
C SER A 11 -2.72 -10.09 7.56
N ALA A 12 -2.60 -11.30 8.12
CA ALA A 12 -1.98 -11.59 9.41
C ALA A 12 -0.60 -12.27 9.24
N VAL A 13 -0.11 -12.38 8.01
CA VAL A 13 1.15 -13.07 7.67
C VAL A 13 1.98 -12.22 6.73
N SER A 14 3.30 -12.49 6.71
CA SER A 14 4.20 -11.93 5.71
C SER A 14 3.80 -12.38 4.31
N GLY A 15 3.81 -11.47 3.35
CA GLY A 15 3.38 -11.75 1.99
C GLY A 15 3.04 -10.49 1.22
N ASN A 16 2.49 -10.67 0.03
CA ASN A 16 2.11 -9.58 -0.86
C ASN A 16 0.60 -9.54 -1.02
N SER A 17 0.04 -8.33 -1.16
CA SER A 17 -1.33 -8.16 -1.59
C SER A 17 -1.53 -8.57 -3.04
N THR A 18 -2.80 -8.65 -3.44
CA THR A 18 -3.14 -8.59 -4.87
C THR A 18 -2.64 -7.28 -5.47
N ALA A 19 -2.16 -7.35 -6.71
CA ALA A 19 -1.83 -6.18 -7.49
C ALA A 19 -3.11 -5.39 -7.83
N VAL A 20 -3.01 -4.07 -7.82
CA VAL A 20 -4.06 -3.15 -8.22
C VAL A 20 -3.51 -2.21 -9.27
N GLN A 21 -4.23 -2.07 -10.38
CA GLN A 21 -3.85 -1.16 -11.44
C GLN A 21 -4.02 0.29 -10.96
N TRP A 22 -2.91 1.04 -10.98
CA TRP A 22 -2.88 2.46 -10.66
C TRP A 22 -2.95 3.28 -11.93
N VAL A 23 -3.91 4.19 -11.99
CA VAL A 23 -4.14 5.06 -13.15
C VAL A 23 -3.13 6.21 -13.26
N GLY A 24 -2.30 6.41 -12.23
CA GLY A 24 -1.35 7.51 -12.13
C GLY A 24 -1.86 8.68 -11.28
N GLY A 25 -0.92 9.49 -10.79
CA GLY A 25 -1.16 10.66 -9.94
C GLY A 25 -0.88 10.41 -8.45
N ILE A 26 -1.41 11.33 -7.63
CA ILE A 26 -1.23 11.31 -6.18
C ILE A 26 -2.23 10.35 -5.53
N GLY A 27 -1.70 9.42 -4.75
CA GLY A 27 -2.47 8.52 -3.92
C GLY A 27 -2.11 8.63 -2.45
N GLN A 28 -2.93 8.02 -1.62
CA GLN A 28 -2.61 7.79 -0.23
C GLN A 28 -2.76 6.31 0.10
N MET A 29 -1.74 5.74 0.73
CA MET A 29 -1.86 4.45 1.41
C MET A 29 -2.18 4.69 2.88
N VAL A 30 -3.12 3.93 3.41
CA VAL A 30 -3.50 3.96 4.82
C VAL A 30 -3.33 2.55 5.36
N VAL A 31 -2.56 2.40 6.44
CA VAL A 31 -2.29 1.11 7.06
C VAL A 31 -2.70 1.17 8.52
N THR A 32 -3.45 0.18 8.97
CA THR A 32 -3.94 0.06 10.35
C THR A 32 -3.81 -1.37 10.85
N GLY A 33 -3.89 -1.54 12.18
CA GLY A 33 -3.89 -2.84 12.84
C GLY A 33 -2.67 -3.09 13.72
N THR A 34 -2.42 -4.36 14.02
CA THR A 34 -1.33 -4.82 14.89
C THR A 34 -0.16 -5.28 14.02
N PHE A 35 0.99 -4.63 14.16
CA PHE A 35 2.16 -4.97 13.33
C PHE A 35 2.95 -6.15 13.89
N ASP A 36 3.14 -6.26 15.20
CA ASP A 36 3.92 -7.36 15.81
C ASP A 36 5.26 -7.61 15.08
N SER A 37 6.08 -6.56 14.95
CA SER A 37 7.33 -6.51 14.16
C SER A 37 7.17 -6.47 12.63
N ALA A 38 5.94 -6.52 12.11
CA ALA A 38 5.68 -6.39 10.69
C ALA A 38 6.16 -5.03 10.15
N THR A 39 6.59 -5.04 8.91
CA THR A 39 6.80 -3.83 8.11
C THR A 39 5.94 -3.91 6.86
N VAL A 40 5.11 -2.90 6.64
CA VAL A 40 4.24 -2.79 5.48
C VAL A 40 4.87 -1.79 4.52
N SER A 41 5.12 -2.17 3.28
CA SER A 41 5.71 -1.28 2.27
C SER A 41 4.86 -1.28 1.00
N LEU A 42 4.76 -0.12 0.35
CA LEU A 42 4.15 -0.02 -0.97
C LEU A 42 5.17 -0.42 -2.02
N GLN A 43 4.80 -1.34 -2.90
CA GLN A 43 5.58 -1.72 -4.06
C GLN A 43 4.84 -1.32 -5.33
N MET A 44 5.57 -0.82 -6.30
CA MET A 44 5.09 -0.53 -7.64
C MET A 44 5.78 -1.41 -8.67
N SER A 45 5.07 -1.73 -9.75
CA SER A 45 5.61 -2.42 -10.91
C SER A 45 5.39 -1.61 -12.17
N PRO A 46 6.47 -1.21 -12.88
CA PRO A 46 6.37 -0.49 -14.15
C PRO A 46 6.10 -1.42 -15.34
N ASP A 47 6.19 -2.75 -15.15
CA ASP A 47 6.22 -3.79 -16.17
C ASP A 47 5.14 -4.85 -15.96
N ASP A 48 3.90 -4.40 -15.69
CA ASP A 48 2.69 -5.26 -15.61
C ASP A 48 2.82 -6.41 -14.59
N GLY A 49 3.46 -6.13 -13.45
CA GLY A 49 3.63 -7.07 -12.34
C GLY A 49 4.84 -8.00 -12.45
N SER A 50 5.73 -7.82 -13.43
CA SER A 50 6.95 -8.63 -13.56
C SER A 50 8.05 -8.23 -12.56
N THR A 51 8.29 -6.93 -12.36
CA THR A 51 9.27 -6.39 -11.43
C THR A 51 8.60 -5.54 -10.36
N TRP A 52 8.92 -5.76 -9.09
CA TRP A 52 8.33 -5.04 -7.98
C TRP A 52 9.37 -4.23 -7.20
N ILE A 53 9.17 -2.92 -7.17
CA ILE A 53 10.08 -1.96 -6.58
C ILE A 53 9.40 -1.31 -5.39
N THR A 54 10.04 -1.35 -4.22
CA THR A 54 9.53 -0.63 -3.04
C THR A 54 9.60 0.87 -3.26
N VAL A 55 8.47 1.55 -3.11
CA VAL A 55 8.37 3.01 -3.18
C VAL A 55 9.13 3.61 -2.00
N SER A 56 10.06 4.51 -2.28
CA SER A 56 10.87 5.14 -1.23
C SER A 56 9.99 5.87 -0.20
N GLY A 57 10.29 5.70 1.09
CA GLY A 57 9.52 6.32 2.19
C GLY A 57 8.15 5.70 2.48
N SER A 58 7.79 4.59 1.82
CA SER A 58 6.51 3.90 2.02
C SER A 58 6.53 2.80 3.09
N SER A 59 7.68 2.54 3.73
CA SER A 59 7.79 1.50 4.76
C SER A 59 7.21 1.99 6.09
N LEU A 60 6.17 1.32 6.57
CA LEU A 60 5.48 1.58 7.83
C LEU A 60 5.67 0.42 8.80
N THR A 61 6.04 0.75 10.04
CA THR A 61 6.18 -0.19 11.16
C THR A 61 5.12 0.02 12.24
N SER A 62 4.20 0.96 12.01
CA SER A 62 3.07 1.28 12.85
C SER A 62 1.92 1.83 12.00
N ALA A 63 0.72 1.91 12.57
CA ALA A 63 -0.43 2.43 11.86
C ALA A 63 -0.19 3.89 11.47
N ASP A 64 -0.19 4.18 10.17
CA ASP A 64 0.10 5.49 9.61
C ASP A 64 -0.49 5.58 8.19
N CYS A 65 -0.51 6.80 7.65
CA CYS A 65 -0.86 7.07 6.26
C CYS A 65 0.30 7.77 5.55
N LYS A 66 0.53 7.42 4.28
CA LYS A 66 1.54 8.06 3.44
C LYS A 66 0.97 8.39 2.08
N ASN A 67 1.23 9.61 1.64
CA ASN A 67 0.96 10.04 0.28
C ASN A 67 2.12 9.59 -0.62
N PHE A 68 1.78 9.21 -1.84
CA PHE A 68 2.73 8.86 -2.89
C PHE A 68 2.28 9.48 -4.20
N ASP A 69 3.23 9.77 -5.09
CA ASP A 69 2.96 10.26 -6.44
C ASP A 69 3.68 9.35 -7.43
N LEU A 70 2.91 8.69 -8.30
CA LEU A 70 3.40 7.66 -9.21
C LEU A 70 2.66 7.77 -10.55
N ASN A 71 3.37 7.46 -11.64
CA ASN A 71 2.75 7.29 -12.96
C ASN A 71 1.88 6.02 -13.00
N SER A 72 1.16 5.80 -14.10
CA SER A 72 0.37 4.58 -14.30
C SER A 72 1.26 3.34 -14.17
N CYS A 73 0.94 2.47 -13.21
CA CYS A 73 1.72 1.27 -12.86
C CYS A 73 0.84 0.29 -12.08
N ASP A 74 1.35 -0.88 -11.73
CA ASP A 74 0.66 -1.75 -10.77
C ASP A 74 1.19 -1.51 -9.36
N LEU A 75 0.28 -1.47 -8.39
CA LEU A 75 0.60 -1.31 -6.98
C LEU A 75 0.27 -2.58 -6.21
N ARG A 76 1.13 -2.94 -5.26
CA ARG A 76 0.82 -3.93 -4.24
C ARG A 76 1.45 -3.53 -2.92
N LEU A 77 0.90 -4.03 -1.83
CA LEU A 77 1.49 -3.90 -0.50
C LEU A 77 2.26 -5.17 -0.17
N ALA A 78 3.43 -5.01 0.45
CA ALA A 78 4.24 -6.11 0.94
C ALA A 78 4.35 -6.02 2.46
N ILE A 79 4.02 -7.10 3.16
CA ILE A 79 4.27 -7.28 4.58
C ILE A 79 5.50 -8.16 4.75
N THR A 80 6.50 -7.67 5.47
CA THR A 80 7.67 -8.45 5.90
C THR A 80 7.70 -8.55 7.41
N SER A 81 8.36 -9.59 7.93
CA SER A 81 8.60 -9.77 9.38
C SER A 81 7.35 -9.81 10.26
N ALA A 82 6.23 -10.33 9.74
CA ALA A 82 5.02 -10.51 10.53
C ALA A 82 5.25 -11.49 11.69
N GLY A 83 5.01 -11.04 12.92
CA GLY A 83 4.92 -11.89 14.10
C GLY A 83 3.57 -12.61 14.22
N ALA A 84 3.45 -13.48 15.22
CA ALA A 84 2.30 -14.37 15.42
C ALA A 84 0.98 -13.63 15.70
N SER A 85 1.03 -12.39 16.18
CA SER A 85 -0.14 -11.54 16.47
C SER A 85 -0.38 -10.46 15.42
N THR A 86 0.29 -10.54 14.27
CA THR A 86 0.13 -9.56 13.18
C THR A 86 -1.30 -9.58 12.66
N SER A 87 -1.89 -8.42 12.46
CA SER A 87 -3.18 -8.25 11.80
C SER A 87 -3.21 -6.87 11.17
N ILE A 88 -3.01 -6.81 9.85
CA ILE A 88 -2.89 -5.57 9.09
C ILE A 88 -4.04 -5.43 8.12
N ASN A 89 -4.66 -4.26 8.14
CA ASN A 89 -5.59 -3.80 7.13
C ASN A 89 -5.01 -2.59 6.43
N ALA A 90 -5.03 -2.60 5.09
CA ALA A 90 -4.51 -1.49 4.32
C ALA A 90 -5.36 -1.17 3.10
N TRP A 91 -5.43 0.12 2.83
CA TRP A 91 -6.21 0.70 1.74
C TRP A 91 -5.34 1.64 0.92
N THR A 92 -5.64 1.72 -0.38
CA THR A 92 -5.13 2.78 -1.24
C THR A 92 -6.30 3.65 -1.69
N THR A 93 -6.06 4.95 -1.74
CA THR A 93 -6.99 5.93 -2.29
C THR A 93 -6.31 6.67 -3.43
N ASN A 94 -7.08 6.92 -4.49
CA ASN A 94 -6.71 7.93 -5.46
C ASN A 94 -7.21 9.28 -4.94
N THR A 95 -6.28 10.17 -4.59
CA THR A 95 -6.64 11.53 -4.23
C THR A 95 -6.83 12.28 -5.53
N THR A 96 -8.04 12.22 -6.09
CA THR A 96 -8.41 13.07 -7.23
C THR A 96 -8.64 14.50 -6.72
N GLY A 97 -7.54 15.16 -6.36
CA GLY A 97 -7.38 16.57 -6.01
C GLY A 97 -8.56 17.26 -5.33
N GLN A 98 -8.48 17.48 -4.01
CA GLN A 98 -8.83 18.76 -3.36
C GLN A 98 -8.01 18.93 -2.08
N TRP A 99 -6.82 19.54 -2.21
CA TRP A 99 -6.31 20.41 -1.17
C TRP A 99 -6.58 21.83 -1.65
N THR A 100 -7.78 22.34 -1.34
CA THR A 100 -8.09 23.78 -1.46
C THR A 100 -8.02 24.39 -0.08
#